data_AF-A0A2A4JTT2-F1
#
_entry.id   AF-A0A2A4JTT2-F1
#
_cell.length_a   1.000
_cell.length_b   1.000
_cell.length_c   1.000
_cell.angle_alpha   90.00
_cell.angle_beta   90.00
_cell.angle_gamma   90.00
#
_symmetry.space_group_name_H-M   'P 1'
#
loop_
_entity.id
_entity.type
_entity.pdbx_description
1 polymer ?
#
loop_
_entity_poly.entity_id
_entity_poly.type
_entity_poly.pdbx_seq_one_letter_code
_entity_poly.pdbx_strand_id
1 'polypeptide(L)' 'MDGQLPLNIISAYAPQTGCTDSEKENFWEEFDDLLSSIAPEELKYIGGDLNGHVGEDHPMYREIRGNSG' A
#
# COMPACT_ATOMS: atom_id res chain seq x y z
N MET A 1 25.55 8.36 -14.99
CA MET A 1 24.70 8.79 -13.86
C MET A 1 24.08 7.51 -13.37
N ASP A 2 24.80 6.76 -12.54
CA ASP A 2 24.47 5.36 -12.30
C ASP A 2 24.60 5.09 -10.79
N GLY A 3 23.50 4.66 -10.18
CA GLY A 3 23.40 4.40 -8.74
C GLY A 3 22.10 4.86 -8.09
N GLN A 4 21.18 5.49 -8.81
CA GLN A 4 19.88 5.87 -8.24
C GLN A 4 18.83 4.83 -8.61
N LEU A 5 18.39 4.07 -7.61
CA LEU A 5 17.30 3.10 -7.75
C LEU A 5 16.01 3.82 -8.15
N PRO A 6 15.19 3.24 -9.03
CA PRO A 6 13.86 3.76 -9.32
C PRO A 6 13.06 3.95 -8.03
N LEU A 7 12.32 5.07 -7.97
CA LEU A 7 11.47 5.43 -6.85
C LEU A 7 10.00 5.32 -7.27
N ASN A 8 9.26 4.47 -6.58
CA ASN A 8 7.82 4.30 -6.73
C ASN A 8 7.11 5.00 -5.58
N ILE A 9 6.26 5.97 -5.91
CA ILE A 9 5.38 6.64 -4.95
C ILE A 9 3.95 6.23 -5.31
N ILE A 10 3.31 5.50 -4.40
CA ILE A 10 1.99 4.90 -4.59
C ILE A 10 1.04 5.63 -3.66
N SER A 11 -0.05 6.16 -4.21
CA SER A 11 -1.14 6.74 -3.44
C SER A 11 -2.38 5.89 -3.65
N ALA A 12 -3.00 5.41 -2.58
CA ALA A 12 -4.21 4.60 -2.65
C ALA A 12 -5.25 5.06 -1.63
N TYR A 13 -6.53 4.82 -1.95
CA TYR A 13 -7.65 5.05 -1.05
C TYR A 13 -8.37 3.72 -0.84
N ALA A 14 -8.41 3.24 0.40
CA ALA A 14 -9.06 1.98 0.69
C ALA A 14 -10.58 2.09 0.55
N PRO A 15 -11.26 1.02 0.06
CA PRO A 15 -12.70 1.00 -0.05
C PRO A 15 -13.38 1.31 1.29
N GLN A 16 -14.40 2.15 1.23
CA GLN A 16 -15.15 2.65 2.38
C GLN A 16 -16.17 1.61 2.90
N THR A 17 -16.75 1.85 4.08
CA THR A 17 -17.73 0.94 4.73
C THR A 17 -18.95 0.60 3.87
N GLY A 18 -19.27 1.43 2.86
CA GLY A 18 -20.35 1.18 1.89
C GLY A 18 -20.01 0.20 0.77
N CYS A 19 -18.75 -0.22 0.64
CA CYS A 19 -18.32 -1.21 -0.33
C CYS A 19 -18.65 -2.63 0.15
N THR A 20 -18.99 -3.50 -0.80
CA THR A 20 -19.15 -4.93 -0.58
C THR A 20 -17.83 -5.58 -0.19
N ASP A 21 -17.88 -6.74 0.45
CA ASP A 21 -16.65 -7.43 0.87
C ASP A 21 -15.83 -7.88 -0.34
N SER A 22 -16.47 -8.28 -1.46
CA SER A 22 -15.78 -8.58 -2.71
C SER A 22 -15.05 -7.38 -3.30
N GLU A 23 -15.60 -6.17 -3.22
CA GLU A 23 -14.91 -4.95 -3.66
C GLU A 23 -13.70 -4.63 -2.77
N LYS A 24 -13.78 -4.93 -1.48
CA LYS A 24 -12.65 -4.76 -0.55
C LYS A 24 -11.55 -5.79 -0.81
N GLU A 25 -11.93 -7.06 -0.97
CA GLU A 25 -11.00 -8.15 -1.29
C GLU A 25 -10.28 -7.88 -2.61
N ASN A 26 -11.02 -7.54 -3.67
CA ASN A 26 -10.44 -7.23 -4.98
C ASN A 26 -9.48 -6.04 -4.91
N PHE A 27 -9.80 -5.01 -4.12
CA PHE A 27 -8.87 -3.90 -3.92
C PHE A 27 -7.55 -4.34 -3.29
N TRP A 28 -7.60 -5.18 -2.24
CA TRP A 28 -6.39 -5.66 -1.57
C TRP A 28 -5.58 -6.63 -2.44
N GLU A 29 -6.25 -7.47 -3.24
CA GLU A 29 -5.61 -8.33 -4.23
C GLU A 29 -4.88 -7.50 -5.30
N GLU A 30 -5.55 -6.52 -5.92
CA GLU A 30 -4.95 -5.64 -6.92
C GLU A 30 -3.81 -4.80 -6.34
N PHE A 31 -3.94 -4.37 -5.08
CA PHE A 31 -2.90 -3.60 -4.39
C PHE A 31 -1.67 -4.46 -4.08
N ASP A 32 -1.85 -5.71 -3.66
CA ASP A 32 -0.75 -6.65 -3.43
C ASP A 32 -0.04 -7.03 -4.74
N ASP A 33 -0.80 -7.28 -5.81
CA ASP A 33 -0.27 -7.54 -7.15
C ASP A 33 0.58 -6.36 -7.66
N LEU A 34 0.11 -5.14 -7.46
CA LEU A 34 0.87 -3.92 -7.79
C LEU A 34 2.19 -3.87 -7.02
N LEU A 35 2.16 -4.08 -5.70
CA LEU A 35 3.36 -4.05 -4.87
C LEU A 35 4.36 -5.15 -5.22
N SER A 36 3.85 -6.34 -5.57
CA SER A 36 4.62 -7.51 -6.01
C SER A 36 5.24 -7.33 -7.40
N SER A 37 4.63 -6.53 -8.27
CA SER A 37 5.16 -6.23 -9.60
C SER A 37 6.43 -5.35 -9.57
N ILE A 38 6.63 -4.58 -8.51
CA ILE A 38 7.78 -3.68 -8.36
C ILE A 38 8.99 -4.47 -7.87
N ALA A 39 10.12 -4.33 -8.57
CA ALA A 39 11.35 -5.05 -8.25
C ALA A 39 11.79 -4.83 -6.78
N PRO A 40 12.33 -5.85 -6.09
CA PRO A 40 12.74 -5.75 -4.69
C PRO A 40 13.82 -4.69 -4.43
N GLU A 41 14.61 -4.35 -5.44
CA GLU A 41 15.68 -3.36 -5.36
C GLU A 41 15.16 -1.91 -5.49
N GLU A 42 13.92 -1.72 -5.94
CA GLU A 42 13.33 -0.38 -6.10
C GLU A 42 12.79 0.16 -4.77
N LEU A 43 12.87 1.48 -4.61
CA LEU A 43 12.32 2.14 -3.43
C LEU A 43 10.81 2.31 -3.59
N LYS A 44 10.04 1.95 -2.56
CA LYS A 44 8.57 2.04 -2.55
C LYS A 44 8.11 2.91 -1.37
N TYR A 45 7.28 3.90 -1.66
CA TYR A 45 6.59 4.71 -0.65
C TYR A 45 5.09 4.62 -0.89
N ILE A 46 4.34 4.28 0.15
CA ILE A 46 2.88 4.16 0.09
C ILE A 46 2.29 5.28 0.93
N GLY A 47 1.38 6.05 0.34
CA GLY A 47 0.60 7.08 1.00
C GLY A 47 -0.88 6.96 0.68
N GLY A 48 -1.69 7.74 1.40
CA GLY A 48 -3.14 7.79 1.23
C GLY A 48 -3.91 7.28 2.45
N ASP A 49 -5.23 7.30 2.35
CA ASP A 49 -6.14 6.85 3.39
C ASP A 49 -6.49 5.40 3.15
N LEU A 50 -5.79 4.53 3.88
CA LEU A 50 -5.99 3.09 3.81
C LEU A 50 -7.05 2.61 4.80
N ASN A 51 -7.85 3.54 5.38
CA ASN A 51 -8.93 3.31 6.34
C ASN A 51 -8.58 2.21 7.33
N GLY A 52 -7.70 2.53 8.30
CA GLY A 52 -6.93 1.63 9.15
C GLY A 52 -7.67 0.58 9.98
N HIS A 53 -8.36 -0.34 9.31
CA HIS A 53 -8.48 -1.72 9.71
C HIS A 53 -7.35 -2.49 9.00
N VAL A 54 -6.11 -2.03 9.21
CA VAL A 54 -4.93 -2.80 8.83
C VAL A 54 -5.01 -4.04 9.70
N GLY A 55 -5.36 -5.18 9.11
CA GLY A 55 -5.32 -6.47 9.79
C GLY A 55 -3.97 -6.60 10.49
N GLU A 56 -4.01 -6.90 11.79
CA GLU A 56 -2.88 -6.91 12.73
C GLU A 56 -1.70 -7.82 12.34
N ASP A 57 -1.70 -8.49 11.18
CA ASP A 57 -0.87 -9.65 10.91
C ASP A 57 -0.08 -9.65 9.58
N HIS A 58 0.15 -8.50 8.91
CA HIS A 58 1.09 -8.47 7.77
C HIS A 58 2.46 -7.86 8.12
N PRO A 59 3.58 -8.63 8.07
CA PRO A 59 4.92 -8.17 8.47
C PRO A 59 5.46 -6.97 7.69
N MET A 60 4.86 -6.65 6.54
CA MET A 60 5.34 -5.61 5.63
C MET A 60 4.94 -4.18 6.05
N TYR A 61 4.13 -4.02 7.10
CA TYR A 61 3.54 -2.72 7.48
C TYR A 61 4.31 -1.91 8.54
N ARG A 62 5.56 -2.29 8.85
CA ARG A 62 6.27 -1.74 10.02
C ARG A 62 6.82 -0.32 9.86
N GLU A 63 6.45 0.45 8.83
CA GLU A 63 6.89 1.83 8.70
C GLU A 63 5.88 2.76 8.02
N ILE A 64 4.67 2.89 8.59
CA ILE A 64 3.82 4.06 8.32
C ILE A 64 3.51 4.76 9.65
N ARG A 65 4.39 5.70 10.03
CA ARG A 65 4.09 6.66 11.10
C ARG A 65 3.18 7.74 10.53
N GLY A 66 1.87 7.55 10.68
CA GLY A 66 0.90 8.61 10.47
C GLY A 66 1.14 9.75 11.46
N ASN A 67 1.44 10.94 10.97
CA ASN A 67 1.52 12.14 11.78
C ASN A 67 0.10 12.67 11.98
N SER A 68 -0.45 12.53 13.18
CA SER A 68 -1.72 13.14 13.55
C SER A 68 -1.54 14.65 13.68
N GLY A 69 -2.30 15.40 12.88
CA GLY A 69 -2.56 16.84 13.09
C GLY A 69 -3.98 17.03 13.61
#